data_AF-A0A955U1I7-F1
#
_entry.id   AF-A0A955U1I7-F1
#
_cell.length_a   1.000
_cell.length_b   1.000
_cell.length_c   1.000
_cell.angle_alpha   90.00
_cell.angle_beta   90.00
_cell.angle_gamma   90.00
#
_symmetry.space_group_name_H-M   'P 1'
#
loop_
_entity.id
_entity.type
_entity.pdbx_description
1 polymer ?
#
loop_
_entity_poly.entity_id
_entity_poly.type
_entity_poly.pdbx_seq_one_letter_code
_entity_poly.pdbx_strand_id
1 'polypeptide(L)'
;MSGSWLEKTNTRLIRWMHLSCQQTSPLISESLDHPLTFPKKLRLKFHLMMCGVCQCYLDQLKTLGGLARTLGKVDNELMDNITLRPEFKDRLKKTMKS
;
A
#
# COMPACT_ATOMS: atom_id res chain seq x y z
N MET A 1 34.78 -37.40 13.36
CA MET A 1 34.02 -37.35 12.09
C MET A 1 32.58 -37.73 12.39
N SER A 2 31.68 -36.75 12.55
CA SER A 2 30.24 -36.99 12.56
C SER A 2 29.47 -35.66 12.46
N GLY A 3 28.94 -35.39 11.27
CA GLY A 3 27.59 -34.83 11.12
C GLY A 3 27.38 -33.31 11.24
N SER A 4 28.08 -32.46 10.47
CA SER A 4 27.60 -31.08 10.19
C SER A 4 26.60 -31.02 9.01
N TRP A 5 25.63 -31.93 8.99
CA TRP A 5 24.60 -32.01 7.94
C TRP A 5 23.30 -31.27 8.33
N LEU A 6 23.41 -30.11 8.98
CA LEU A 6 22.24 -29.29 9.36
C LEU A 6 22.44 -27.77 9.15
N GLU A 7 23.53 -27.36 8.49
CA GLU A 7 23.81 -25.94 8.22
C GLU A 7 23.46 -25.51 6.77
N LYS A 8 23.13 -26.46 5.89
CA LYS A 8 22.94 -26.21 4.45
C LYS A 8 21.49 -26.28 3.96
N THR A 9 20.51 -26.18 4.85
CA THR A 9 19.09 -26.17 4.47
C THR A 9 18.50 -24.76 4.65
N ASN A 10 18.48 -24.03 3.52
CA ASN A 10 17.48 -23.01 3.21
C ASN A 10 17.49 -21.68 4.01
N THR A 11 18.66 -21.05 4.12
CA THR A 11 18.84 -19.70 4.68
C THR A 11 17.97 -18.63 4.00
N ARG A 12 17.55 -18.84 2.74
CA ARG A 12 16.66 -17.91 2.01
C ARG A 12 15.28 -17.80 2.66
N LEU A 13 14.71 -18.90 3.15
CA LEU A 13 13.32 -18.94 3.62
C LEU A 13 13.17 -18.25 4.99
N ILE A 14 14.13 -18.45 5.89
CA ILE A 14 14.17 -17.77 7.21
C ILE A 14 14.39 -16.26 7.02
N ARG A 15 15.33 -15.88 6.15
CA ARG A 15 15.56 -14.47 5.79
C ARG A 15 14.35 -13.82 5.13
N TRP A 16 13.55 -14.60 4.39
CA TRP A 16 12.35 -14.12 3.74
C TRP A 16 11.21 -13.82 4.74
N MET A 17 11.12 -14.57 5.84
CA MET A 17 10.13 -14.31 6.90
C MET A 17 10.52 -13.18 7.87
N HIS A 18 11.82 -12.90 8.02
CA HIS A 18 12.30 -11.88 8.95
C HIS A 18 12.18 -10.47 8.34
N LEU A 19 10.99 -9.88 8.45
CA LEU A 19 10.71 -8.49 8.06
C LEU A 19 10.85 -7.57 9.28
N SER A 20 11.69 -6.54 9.20
CA SER A 20 11.81 -5.54 10.28
C SER A 20 10.71 -4.49 10.19
N CYS A 21 10.42 -3.78 11.30
CA CYS A 21 9.45 -2.68 11.29
C CYS A 21 9.81 -1.60 10.25
N GLN A 22 11.10 -1.29 10.10
CA GLN A 22 11.59 -0.31 9.12
C GLN A 22 11.32 -0.72 7.67
N GLN A 23 11.42 -2.01 7.36
CA GLN A 23 11.07 -2.54 6.04
C GLN A 23 9.55 -2.69 5.85
N THR A 24 8.81 -2.78 6.95
CA THR A 24 7.36 -2.96 6.96
C THR A 24 6.63 -1.66 6.64
N SER A 25 7.07 -0.52 7.18
CA SER A 25 6.45 0.79 6.94
C SER A 25 6.25 1.15 5.45
N PRO A 26 7.26 1.05 4.56
CA PRO A 26 7.05 1.30 3.14
C PRO A 26 6.14 0.25 2.48
N LEU A 27 6.20 -1.01 2.93
CA LEU A 27 5.32 -2.07 2.44
C LEU A 27 3.85 -1.85 2.81
N ILE A 28 3.59 -1.27 3.98
CA ILE A 28 2.26 -0.86 4.42
C ILE A 28 1.73 0.25 3.51
N SER A 29 2.53 1.28 3.23
CA SER A 29 2.16 2.35 2.30
C SER A 29 1.89 1.80 0.90
N GLU A 30 2.79 0.96 0.40
CA GLU A 30 2.67 0.27 -0.89
C GLU A 30 1.33 -0.49 -0.99
N SER A 31 0.92 -1.15 0.11
CA SER A 31 -0.33 -1.92 0.16
C SER A 31 -1.62 -1.09 0.12
N LEU A 32 -1.53 0.21 0.45
CA LEU A 32 -2.64 1.15 0.42
C LEU A 32 -2.81 1.79 -0.95
N ASP A 33 -1.70 1.99 -1.67
CA ASP A 33 -1.69 2.56 -3.02
C ASP A 33 -2.02 1.52 -4.09
N HIS A 34 -1.48 0.30 -3.96
CA HIS A 34 -1.71 -0.77 -4.93
C HIS A 34 -1.77 -2.16 -4.29
N PRO A 35 -2.43 -3.14 -4.94
CA PRO A 35 -2.41 -4.51 -4.44
C PRO A 35 -0.97 -5.06 -4.45
N LEU A 36 -0.53 -5.55 -3.30
CA LEU A 36 0.75 -6.26 -3.16
C LEU A 36 0.70 -7.62 -3.84
N THR A 37 1.84 -8.07 -4.40
CA THR A 37 2.02 -9.46 -4.85
C THR A 37 1.79 -10.42 -3.67
N PHE A 38 1.11 -11.55 -3.88
CA PHE A 38 0.82 -12.58 -2.86
C PHE A 38 1.95 -12.85 -1.83
N PRO A 39 3.22 -13.07 -2.24
CA PRO A 39 4.36 -13.24 -1.33
C PRO A 39 4.62 -12.05 -0.39
N LYS A 40 4.47 -10.80 -0.86
CA LYS A 40 4.65 -9.61 -0.03
C LYS A 40 3.49 -9.47 0.97
N LYS A 41 2.26 -9.74 0.52
CA LYS A 41 1.05 -9.68 1.36
C LYS A 41 1.11 -10.66 2.53
N LEU A 42 1.58 -11.89 2.30
CA LEU A 42 1.69 -12.90 3.35
C LEU A 42 2.71 -12.50 4.43
N ARG A 43 3.89 -12.03 4.02
CA ARG A 43 4.94 -11.55 4.95
C ARG A 43 4.48 -10.36 5.76
N LEU A 44 3.83 -9.39 5.12
CA LEU A 44 3.27 -8.22 5.79
C LEU A 44 2.24 -8.65 6.84
N LYS A 45 1.31 -9.55 6.46
CA LYS A 45 0.28 -10.05 7.37
C LYS A 45 0.91 -10.76 8.58
N PHE A 46 1.95 -11.56 8.37
CA PHE A 46 2.68 -12.21 9.46
C PHE A 46 3.31 -11.20 10.42
N HIS A 47 4.02 -10.19 9.91
CA HIS A 47 4.62 -9.16 10.75
C HIS A 47 3.55 -8.37 11.53
N LEU A 48 2.45 -7.99 10.89
CA LEU A 48 1.34 -7.27 11.53
C LEU A 48 0.67 -8.08 12.64
N MET A 49 0.63 -9.41 12.54
CA MET A 49 0.09 -10.27 13.61
C MET A 49 0.99 -10.31 14.84
N MET A 50 2.29 -10.04 14.69
CA MET A 50 3.30 -10.15 15.76
C MET A 50 3.72 -8.77 16.31
N CYS A 51 3.47 -7.69 15.56
CA CYS A 51 3.91 -6.33 15.87
C CYS A 51 2.71 -5.36 15.93
N GLY A 52 2.27 -5.05 17.16
CA GLY A 52 1.16 -4.11 17.39
C GLY A 52 1.45 -2.68 16.93
N VAL A 53 2.73 -2.26 16.92
CA VAL A 53 3.12 -0.91 16.46
C VAL A 53 2.86 -0.75 14.96
N CYS A 54 3.25 -1.73 14.15
CA CYS A 54 2.98 -1.71 12.72
C CYS A 54 1.48 -1.86 12.42
N GLN A 55 0.74 -2.56 13.26
CA GLN A 55 -0.73 -2.62 13.17
C GLN A 55 -1.37 -1.25 13.43
N CYS A 56 -0.92 -0.54 14.46
CA CYS A 56 -1.38 0.82 14.75
C CYS A 56 -1.05 1.78 13.60
N TYR A 57 0.16 1.71 13.05
CA TYR A 57 0.56 2.52 11.89
C TYR A 57 -0.33 2.26 10.66
N LEU A 58 -0.67 1.00 10.38
CA LEU A 58 -1.61 0.66 9.30
C LEU A 58 -2.99 1.29 9.54
N ASP A 59 -3.49 1.26 10.77
CA ASP A 59 -4.78 1.83 11.13
C ASP A 59 -4.80 3.36 11.00
N GLN A 60 -3.72 4.02 11.43
CA GLN A 60 -3.53 5.47 11.25
C GLN A 60 -3.58 5.85 9.77
N LEU A 61 -2.87 5.13 8.90
CA LEU A 61 -2.88 5.41 7.47
C LEU A 61 -4.23 5.17 6.81
N LYS A 62 -4.96 4.13 7.23
CA LYS A 62 -6.35 3.90 6.76
C LYS A 62 -7.28 5.03 7.19
N THR A 63 -7.16 5.48 8.43
CA THR A 63 -7.95 6.60 8.96
C THR A 63 -7.65 7.88 8.19
N LEU A 64 -6.37 8.20 7.98
CA LEU A 64 -5.95 9.35 7.19
C LEU A 64 -6.47 9.27 5.76
N GLY A 65 -6.31 8.12 5.10
CA GLY A 65 -6.82 7.90 3.75
C GLY A 65 -8.35 7.96 3.66
N GLY A 66 -9.06 7.51 4.68
CA GLY A 66 -10.51 7.61 4.79
C GLY A 66 -10.96 9.07 4.92
N LEU A 67 -10.34 9.82 5.84
CA LEU A 67 -10.60 11.25 6.03
C LEU A 67 -10.31 12.06 4.76
N ALA A 68 -9.17 11.81 4.10
CA ALA A 68 -8.81 12.47 2.85
C ALA A 68 -9.85 12.22 1.75
N ARG A 69 -10.36 10.99 1.63
CA ARG A 69 -11.44 10.66 0.67
C ARG A 69 -12.75 11.32 1.04
N THR A 70 -13.11 11.39 2.31
CA THR A 70 -14.35 12.05 2.76
C THR A 70 -14.29 13.55 2.51
N LEU A 71 -13.19 14.22 2.86
CA LEU A 71 -12.97 15.64 2.57
C LEU A 71 -12.96 15.91 1.07
N GLY A 72 -12.24 15.09 0.29
CA GLY A 72 -12.23 15.21 -1.17
C GLY A 72 -13.62 14.99 -1.80
N LYS A 73 -14.49 14.17 -1.21
CA LYS A 73 -15.89 14.05 -1.64
C LYS A 73 -16.71 15.30 -1.32
N VAL A 74 -16.56 15.88 -0.12
CA VAL A 74 -17.23 17.13 0.26
C VAL A 74 -16.81 18.28 -0.68
N ASP A 75 -15.51 18.38 -0.99
CA ASP A 75 -15.00 19.34 -1.97
C ASP A 75 -15.51 19.01 -3.38
N ASN A 76 -15.64 17.73 -3.74
CA ASN A 76 -16.17 17.33 -5.05
C ASN A 76 -17.67 17.64 -5.19
N GLU A 77 -18.49 17.46 -4.15
CA GLU A 77 -19.91 17.88 -4.16
C GLU A 77 -20.06 19.40 -4.27
N LEU A 78 -19.13 20.17 -3.68
CA LEU A 78 -19.02 21.61 -3.90
C LEU A 78 -18.59 21.95 -5.35
N MET A 79 -17.69 21.15 -5.93
CA MET A 79 -17.17 21.31 -7.30
C MET A 79 -18.06 20.71 -8.40
N ASP A 80 -19.02 19.84 -8.09
CA ASP A 80 -19.99 19.29 -9.06
C ASP A 80 -20.97 20.38 -9.53
N ASN A 81 -21.18 21.40 -8.68
CA ASN A 81 -21.82 22.67 -9.06
C ASN A 81 -20.96 23.51 -10.02
N ILE A 82 -19.68 23.19 -10.17
CA ILE A 82 -18.77 23.77 -11.17
C ILE A 82 -18.53 22.72 -12.25
N THR A 83 -19.61 22.36 -12.96
CA THR A 83 -19.50 21.56 -14.19
C THR A 83 -18.44 22.17 -15.09
N LEU A 84 -17.45 21.36 -15.47
CA LEU A 84 -16.42 21.71 -16.45
C LEU A 84 -17.12 22.28 -17.69
N ARG A 85 -17.00 23.60 -17.93
CA ARG A 85 -17.64 24.30 -19.04
C ARG A 85 -17.41 23.49 -20.33
N PRO A 86 -18.46 23.15 -21.11
CA PRO A 86 -18.38 22.15 -22.18
C PRO A 86 -17.25 22.40 -23.19
N GLU A 87 -16.94 23.67 -23.42
CA GLU A 87 -15.84 24.18 -24.25
C GLU A 87 -14.42 23.70 -23.84
N PHE A 88 -14.16 23.37 -22.57
CA PHE A 88 -12.86 22.78 -22.17
C PHE A 88 -12.77 21.28 -22.46
N LYS A 89 -13.90 20.57 -22.43
CA LYS A 89 -13.99 19.11 -22.65
C LYS A 89 -13.67 18.74 -24.10
N ASP A 90 -14.07 19.57 -25.06
CA ASP A 90 -13.77 19.38 -26.48
C ASP A 90 -12.31 19.65 -26.83
N ARG A 91 -11.67 20.63 -26.17
CA ARG A 91 -10.24 20.91 -26.37
C ARG A 91 -9.36 19.75 -25.90
N LEU A 92 -9.67 19.15 -24.74
CA LEU A 92 -8.94 18.01 -24.18
C LEU A 92 -9.05 16.75 -25.05
N LYS A 93 -10.24 16.47 -25.61
CA LYS A 93 -10.44 15.33 -26.54
C LYS A 93 -9.59 15.44 -27.80
N LYS A 94 -9.32 16.66 -28.28
CA LYS A 94 -8.51 16.87 -29.49
C LYS A 94 -7.01 16.62 -29.24
N THR A 95 -6.53 16.85 -28.02
CA THR A 95 -5.11 16.66 -27.67
C THR A 95 -4.76 15.20 -27.40
N MET A 96 -5.69 14.38 -26.89
CA MET A 96 -5.47 12.94 -26.62
C MET A 96 -5.60 12.05 -27.88
N LYS A 97 -6.00 12.63 -29.02
CA LYS A 97 -6.11 11.94 -30.32
C LYS A 97 -4.90 12.17 -31.24
N SER A 98 -3.85 12.83 -30.74
CA SER A 98 -2.55 12.95 -31.40
C SER A 98 -1.51 12.10 -30.70
#